data_AF-A0A972Z2R2-F1
#
_entry.id   AF-A0A972Z2R2-F1
#
_cell.length_a   1.000
_cell.length_b   1.000
_cell.length_c   1.000
_cell.angle_alpha   90.00
_cell.angle_beta   90.00
_cell.angle_gamma   90.00
#
_symmetry.space_group_name_H-M   'P 1'
#
loop_
_entity.id
_entity.type
_entity.pdbx_description
1 polymer ?
#
loop_
_entity_poly.entity_id
_entity_poly.type
_entity_poly.pdbx_seq_one_letter_code
_entity_poly.pdbx_strand_id
1 'polypeptide(L)'
;KKTGILYANKNSLVANILKNRNPVPLAKHNNKNLKKLGVTIQGRALDCSKQRIFFANDYQDNVDIVIWAIGYRENTQWLELPNCIDNKEIIHECGITPEPGFYVIGRKWLSCRASELVMGVEKDVTYVIKQLKEQFFQSKELR
;
A
#
# COMPACT_ATOMS: atom_id res chain seq x y z
N LYS A 1 10.53 -3.62 24.41
CA LYS A 1 10.45 -4.81 23.51
C LYS A 1 9.71 -4.42 22.24
N LYS A 2 10.35 -4.41 21.05
CA LYS A 2 9.63 -4.28 19.78
C LYS A 2 8.77 -5.53 19.64
N THR A 3 7.45 -5.40 19.67
CA THR A 3 6.49 -6.51 19.78
C THR A 3 6.44 -7.42 18.54
N GLY A 4 7.28 -7.20 17.52
CA GLY A 4 7.32 -8.01 16.30
C GLY A 4 6.06 -7.92 15.42
N ILE A 5 5.04 -7.21 15.88
CA ILE A 5 3.70 -7.13 15.27
C ILE A 5 3.76 -6.68 13.80
N LEU A 6 4.67 -5.77 13.46
CA LEU A 6 4.84 -5.31 12.08
C LEU A 6 5.38 -6.41 11.13
N TYR A 7 6.06 -7.41 11.67
CA TYR A 7 6.65 -8.53 10.93
C TYR A 7 5.77 -9.78 10.94
N ALA A 8 4.59 -9.72 11.56
CA ALA A 8 3.61 -10.80 11.53
C ALA A 8 3.23 -11.14 10.08
N ASN A 9 3.12 -12.43 9.78
CA ASN A 9 2.76 -12.91 8.45
C ASN A 9 1.43 -12.26 7.98
N LYS A 10 1.37 -11.83 6.71
CA LYS A 10 0.23 -11.15 6.11
C LYS A 10 -1.11 -11.91 6.22
N ASN A 11 -1.07 -13.23 6.42
CA ASN A 11 -2.23 -14.12 6.54
C ASN A 11 -2.60 -14.43 8.00
N SER A 12 -1.90 -13.87 8.99
CA SER A 12 -2.20 -14.07 10.41
C SER A 12 -3.42 -13.28 10.89
N LEU A 13 -4.04 -13.72 11.98
CA LEU A 13 -5.13 -12.99 12.64
C LEU A 13 -4.71 -11.56 13.04
N VAL A 14 -3.49 -11.41 13.56
CA VAL A 14 -2.94 -10.10 13.92
C VAL A 14 -2.81 -9.20 12.69
N ALA A 15 -2.36 -9.74 11.55
CA ALA A 15 -2.29 -8.97 10.30
C ALA A 15 -3.68 -8.53 9.82
N ASN A 16 -4.70 -9.36 9.92
CA ASN A 16 -6.08 -8.99 9.57
C ASN A 16 -6.61 -7.84 10.45
N ILE A 17 -6.35 -7.90 11.76
CA ILE A 17 -6.69 -6.82 12.69
C ILE A 17 -5.98 -5.51 12.29
N LEU A 18 -4.71 -5.57 11.91
CA LEU A 18 -3.94 -4.40 11.50
C LEU A 18 -4.40 -3.84 10.15
N LYS A 19 -4.70 -4.68 9.15
CA LYS A 19 -5.22 -4.23 7.84
C LYS A 19 -6.47 -3.36 8.00
N ASN A 20 -7.36 -3.77 8.91
CA ASN A 20 -8.61 -3.06 9.20
C ASN A 20 -8.40 -1.73 9.94
N ARG A 21 -7.26 -1.54 10.60
CA ARG A 21 -6.94 -0.33 11.38
C ARG A 21 -6.20 0.74 10.60
N ASN A 22 -5.85 0.47 9.33
CA ASN A 22 -5.04 1.32 8.44
C ASN A 22 -3.94 2.11 9.19
N PRO A 23 -2.90 1.43 9.72
CA PRO A 23 -1.93 2.05 10.59
C PRO A 23 -0.97 2.90 9.74
N VAL A 24 -1.40 4.11 9.40
CA VAL A 24 -0.53 5.18 8.96
C VAL A 24 0.32 5.58 10.17
N PRO A 25 1.63 5.80 10.01
CA PRO A 25 2.53 6.18 11.11
C PRO A 25 2.29 7.62 11.63
N LEU A 26 1.04 8.02 11.91
CA LEU A 26 0.65 9.34 12.42
C LEU A 26 -0.62 9.25 13.29
N ALA A 27 -0.69 8.30 14.23
CA ALA A 27 -1.88 8.06 15.06
C ALA A 27 -2.41 9.31 15.81
N LYS A 28 -1.54 10.29 16.08
CA LYS A 28 -1.89 11.56 16.74
C LYS A 28 -2.58 12.57 15.80
N HIS A 29 -2.40 12.47 14.49
CA HIS A 29 -3.03 13.36 13.51
C HIS A 29 -4.33 12.74 13.00
N ASN A 30 -5.32 12.64 13.89
CA ASN A 30 -6.64 12.11 13.60
C ASN A 30 -7.69 13.24 13.61
N ASN A 31 -8.89 12.96 13.08
CA ASN A 31 -9.98 13.93 12.97
C ASN A 31 -10.35 14.59 14.29
N LYS A 32 -10.25 13.87 15.43
CA LYS A 32 -10.55 14.43 16.76
C LYS A 32 -9.57 15.54 17.14
N ASN A 33 -8.28 15.32 16.90
CA ASN A 33 -7.26 16.32 17.19
C ASN A 33 -7.27 17.47 16.19
N LEU A 34 -7.56 17.21 14.90
CA LEU A 34 -7.73 18.26 13.90
C LEU A 34 -8.88 19.21 14.24
N LYS A 35 -10.03 18.69 14.71
CA LYS A 35 -11.14 19.52 15.19
C LYS A 35 -10.75 20.45 16.33
N LYS A 36 -9.91 20.00 17.27
CA LYS A 36 -9.39 20.84 18.37
C LYS A 36 -8.48 21.98 17.88
N LEU A 37 -7.88 21.83 16.70
CA LEU A 37 -7.07 22.86 16.04
C LEU A 37 -7.91 23.78 15.14
N GLY A 38 -9.25 23.67 15.16
CA GLY A 38 -10.13 24.50 14.35
C GLY A 38 -10.35 23.99 12.92
N VAL A 39 -9.89 22.79 12.58
CA VAL A 39 -10.13 22.21 11.25
C VAL A 39 -11.58 21.69 11.15
N THR A 40 -12.32 22.24 10.20
CA THR A 40 -13.65 21.73 9.83
C THR A 40 -13.51 20.43 9.06
N ILE A 41 -14.01 19.33 9.64
CA ILE A 41 -14.02 18.01 8.99
C ILE A 41 -15.36 17.85 8.27
N GLN A 42 -15.32 17.74 6.94
CA GLN A 42 -16.50 17.52 6.10
C GLN A 42 -16.58 16.09 5.57
N GLY A 43 -17.75 15.74 5.02
CA GLY A 43 -17.97 14.49 4.31
C GLY A 43 -17.14 14.39 3.02
N ARG A 44 -17.35 13.33 2.24
CA ARG A 44 -16.71 13.19 0.92
C ARG A 44 -17.12 14.35 0.04
N ALA A 45 -16.16 15.09 -0.52
CA ALA A 45 -16.44 16.05 -1.58
C ALA A 45 -16.99 15.31 -2.81
N LEU A 46 -18.12 15.78 -3.34
CA LEU A 46 -18.83 15.17 -4.46
C LEU A 46 -18.60 15.94 -5.75
N ASP A 47 -18.66 17.27 -5.68
CA ASP A 47 -18.57 18.14 -6.85
C ASP A 47 -18.06 19.54 -6.47
N CYS A 48 -17.74 20.35 -7.47
CA CYS A 48 -17.40 21.76 -7.29
C CYS A 48 -17.96 22.62 -8.42
N SER A 49 -18.38 23.84 -8.08
CA SER A 49 -18.80 24.85 -9.06
C SER A 49 -18.31 26.22 -8.65
N LYS A 50 -17.52 26.87 -9.52
CA LYS A 50 -16.81 28.12 -9.23
C LYS A 50 -15.95 27.95 -7.96
N GLN A 51 -16.26 28.65 -6.89
CA GLN A 51 -15.55 28.58 -5.61
C GLN A 51 -16.20 27.62 -4.61
N ARG A 52 -17.32 26.99 -4.98
CA ARG A 52 -18.12 26.18 -4.07
C ARG A 52 -17.81 24.71 -4.20
N ILE A 53 -17.64 24.02 -3.07
CA ILE A 53 -17.57 22.55 -3.00
C ILE A 53 -18.86 22.01 -2.39
N PHE A 54 -19.35 20.90 -2.95
CA PHE A 54 -20.51 20.14 -2.47
C PHE A 54 -20.03 18.86 -1.79
N PHE A 55 -20.56 18.57 -0.61
CA PHE A 55 -20.17 17.42 0.19
C PHE A 55 -21.34 16.43 0.34
N ALA A 56 -21.02 15.15 0.59
CA ALA A 56 -22.00 14.07 0.69
C ALA A 56 -23.00 14.16 1.86
N ASN A 57 -22.81 15.12 2.75
CA ASN A 57 -23.69 15.45 3.88
C ASN A 57 -24.60 16.66 3.57
N ASP A 58 -24.82 16.96 2.28
CA ASP A 58 -25.56 18.12 1.77
C ASP A 58 -25.01 19.49 2.21
N TYR A 59 -23.80 19.51 2.79
CA TYR A 59 -23.10 20.74 3.10
C TYR A 59 -22.44 21.31 1.86
N GLN A 60 -22.34 22.63 1.81
CA GLN A 60 -21.64 23.36 0.78
C GLN A 60 -20.81 24.47 1.40
N ASP A 61 -19.62 24.71 0.85
CA ASP A 61 -18.72 25.76 1.34
C ASP A 61 -17.96 26.42 0.19
N ASN A 62 -17.54 27.66 0.39
CA ASN A 62 -16.66 28.35 -0.55
C ASN A 62 -15.20 28.15 -0.14
N VAL A 63 -14.32 27.92 -1.11
CA VAL A 63 -12.87 27.76 -0.87
C VAL A 63 -12.07 28.57 -1.87
N ASP A 64 -10.94 29.13 -1.41
CA ASP A 64 -10.00 29.85 -2.27
C ASP A 64 -8.97 28.91 -2.91
N ILE A 65 -8.62 27.83 -2.21
CA ILE A 65 -7.53 26.92 -2.59
C ILE A 65 -7.96 25.47 -2.34
N VAL A 66 -7.69 24.61 -3.33
CA VAL A 66 -7.84 23.15 -3.21
C VAL A 66 -6.47 22.49 -3.25
N ILE A 67 -6.16 21.70 -2.22
CA ILE A 67 -4.94 20.87 -2.17
C ILE A 67 -5.35 19.41 -2.33
N TRP A 68 -4.88 18.76 -3.39
CA TRP A 68 -5.14 17.34 -3.65
C TRP A 68 -4.19 16.45 -2.85
N ALA A 69 -4.67 15.93 -1.72
CA ALA A 69 -3.94 14.98 -0.87
C ALA A 69 -4.52 13.54 -0.96
N ILE A 70 -4.87 13.11 -2.18
CA ILE A 70 -5.62 11.85 -2.44
C ILE A 70 -4.73 10.60 -2.66
N GLY A 71 -3.41 10.76 -2.52
CA GLY A 71 -2.44 9.68 -2.76
C GLY A 71 -2.18 9.42 -4.24
N TYR A 72 -1.69 8.22 -4.56
CA TYR A 72 -1.34 7.78 -5.90
C TYR A 72 -1.88 6.37 -6.16
N ARG A 73 -1.86 5.94 -7.43
CA ARG A 73 -2.17 4.57 -7.85
C ARG A 73 -0.98 4.01 -8.62
N GLU A 74 -0.78 2.71 -8.49
CA GLU A 74 0.24 2.01 -9.28
C GLU A 74 -0.13 2.09 -10.77
N ASN A 75 0.86 2.41 -11.60
CA ASN A 75 0.73 2.36 -13.05
C ASN A 75 1.57 1.19 -13.57
N THR A 76 0.89 0.13 -14.00
CA THR A 76 1.49 -1.10 -14.53
C THR A 76 1.45 -1.18 -16.06
N GLN A 77 1.01 -0.12 -16.76
CA GLN A 77 0.89 -0.13 -18.22
C GLN A 77 2.22 -0.32 -18.98
N TRP A 78 3.34 -0.06 -18.31
CA TRP A 78 4.68 -0.26 -18.87
C TRP A 78 5.16 -1.71 -18.81
N LEU A 79 4.49 -2.58 -18.04
CA LEU A 79 4.83 -4.00 -17.90
C LEU A 79 4.16 -4.81 -19.00
N GLU A 80 4.94 -5.29 -19.97
CA GLU A 80 4.49 -6.20 -21.02
C GLU A 80 4.44 -7.67 -20.54
N LEU A 81 3.93 -7.88 -19.33
CA LEU A 81 3.80 -9.20 -18.67
C LEU A 81 2.33 -9.44 -18.30
N PRO A 82 1.45 -9.74 -19.28
CA PRO A 82 0.01 -9.81 -19.04
C PRO A 82 -0.37 -10.88 -18.01
N ASN A 83 0.38 -11.98 -17.94
CA ASN A 83 0.17 -13.05 -16.97
C ASN A 83 0.50 -12.65 -15.52
N CYS A 84 1.16 -11.51 -15.32
CA CYS A 84 1.54 -10.99 -14.01
C CYS A 84 0.64 -9.84 -13.54
N ILE A 85 -0.41 -9.47 -14.29
CA ILE A 85 -1.24 -8.32 -13.98
C ILE A 85 -2.70 -8.75 -13.86
N ASP A 86 -3.33 -8.42 -12.73
CA ASP A 86 -4.78 -8.51 -12.53
C ASP A 86 -5.30 -7.17 -12.02
N ASN A 87 -6.31 -6.61 -12.68
CA ASN A 87 -6.92 -5.33 -12.31
C ASN A 87 -5.92 -4.19 -12.04
N LYS A 88 -4.83 -4.12 -12.83
CA LYS A 88 -3.69 -3.18 -12.71
C LYS A 88 -2.74 -3.44 -11.53
N GLU A 89 -2.97 -4.47 -10.74
CA GLU A 89 -2.07 -4.89 -9.67
C GLU A 89 -1.15 -6.03 -10.15
N ILE A 90 0.10 -6.03 -9.67
CA ILE A 90 1.02 -7.13 -9.95
C ILE A 90 0.64 -8.34 -9.09
N ILE A 91 0.40 -9.49 -9.74
CA ILE A 91 0.14 -10.78 -9.12
C ILE A 91 1.45 -11.30 -8.52
N HIS A 92 1.45 -11.61 -7.22
CA HIS A 92 2.58 -12.24 -6.57
C HIS A 92 2.20 -12.96 -5.27
N GLU A 93 3.02 -13.92 -4.85
CA GLU A 93 3.03 -14.44 -3.48
C GLU A 93 4.36 -14.14 -2.81
N CYS A 94 4.33 -13.30 -1.78
CA CYS A 94 5.51 -12.83 -1.05
C CYS A 94 6.67 -12.34 -1.96
N GLY A 95 6.33 -11.71 -3.10
CA GLY A 95 7.31 -11.15 -4.05
C GLY A 95 7.66 -12.05 -5.24
N ILE A 96 7.16 -13.28 -5.26
CA ILE A 96 7.34 -14.20 -6.40
C ILE A 96 6.17 -14.03 -7.36
N THR A 97 6.46 -13.72 -8.62
CA THR A 97 5.45 -13.55 -9.67
C THR A 97 5.31 -14.82 -10.51
N PRO A 98 4.24 -14.95 -11.32
CA PRO A 98 4.12 -16.04 -12.30
C PRO A 98 5.22 -16.05 -13.37
N GLU A 99 5.87 -14.92 -13.65
CA GLU A 99 6.93 -14.81 -14.65
C GLU A 99 8.32 -15.11 -14.02
N PRO A 100 9.04 -16.15 -14.48
CA PRO A 100 10.39 -16.44 -13.99
C PRO A 100 11.35 -15.27 -14.21
N GLY A 101 12.11 -14.90 -13.17
CA GLY A 101 13.03 -13.77 -13.23
C GLY A 101 12.40 -12.41 -12.95
N PHE A 102 11.07 -12.32 -12.84
CA PHE A 102 10.38 -11.11 -12.39
C PHE A 102 9.93 -11.26 -10.92
N TYR A 103 10.42 -10.35 -10.07
CA TYR A 103 10.13 -10.33 -8.65
C TYR A 103 9.74 -8.94 -8.17
N VAL A 104 9.03 -8.90 -7.05
CA VAL A 104 8.43 -7.70 -6.50
C VAL A 104 8.83 -7.53 -5.05
N ILE A 105 9.26 -6.33 -4.68
CA ILE A 105 9.65 -5.97 -3.30
C ILE A 105 9.05 -4.63 -2.90
N GLY A 106 9.00 -4.35 -1.59
CA GLY A 106 8.60 -3.04 -1.09
C GLY A 106 7.10 -2.73 -1.19
N ARG A 107 6.26 -3.68 -1.60
CA ARG A 107 4.81 -3.46 -1.71
C ARG A 107 4.11 -3.54 -0.35
N LYS A 108 3.00 -2.81 -0.25
CA LYS A 108 2.08 -2.84 0.88
C LYS A 108 1.67 -4.28 1.17
N TRP A 109 1.92 -4.73 2.40
CA TRP A 109 1.57 -6.10 2.85
C TRP A 109 2.15 -7.24 2.01
N LEU A 110 3.32 -7.05 1.36
CA LEU A 110 3.98 -8.06 0.54
C LEU A 110 4.15 -9.41 1.25
N SER A 111 4.83 -9.42 2.41
CA SER A 111 4.85 -10.56 3.35
C SER A 111 4.33 -10.19 4.75
N CYS A 112 4.42 -8.92 5.12
CA CYS A 112 3.99 -8.39 6.41
C CYS A 112 3.72 -6.88 6.35
N ARG A 113 3.31 -6.27 7.46
CA ARG A 113 3.06 -4.82 7.50
C ARG A 113 4.34 -4.01 7.25
N ALA A 114 5.49 -4.51 7.65
CA ALA A 114 6.77 -3.81 7.52
C ALA A 114 7.30 -3.76 6.08
N SER A 115 6.73 -4.54 5.15
CA SER A 115 7.20 -4.71 3.77
C SER A 115 7.38 -3.40 2.99
N GLU A 116 6.46 -2.44 3.15
CA GLU A 116 6.51 -1.14 2.48
C GLU A 116 7.43 -0.10 3.16
N LEU A 117 8.08 -0.48 4.27
CA LEU A 117 8.91 0.41 5.06
C LEU A 117 10.39 0.10 4.82
N VAL A 118 11.23 1.13 4.80
CA VAL A 118 12.70 1.00 4.70
C VAL A 118 13.25 0.03 5.75
N MET A 119 12.69 0.03 6.96
CA MET A 119 13.11 -0.85 8.05
C MET A 119 12.66 -2.32 7.92
N GLY A 120 11.76 -2.64 6.99
CA GLY A 120 11.14 -3.96 6.86
C GLY A 120 11.36 -4.65 5.53
N VAL A 121 11.71 -3.91 4.49
CA VAL A 121 11.92 -4.43 3.12
C VAL A 121 13.02 -5.49 3.04
N GLU A 122 14.03 -5.43 3.92
CA GLU A 122 15.14 -6.40 3.97
C GLU A 122 14.66 -7.86 4.09
N LYS A 123 13.60 -8.10 4.87
CA LYS A 123 13.02 -9.43 5.04
C LYS A 123 12.51 -9.99 3.71
N ASP A 124 11.85 -9.16 2.92
CA ASP A 124 11.28 -9.55 1.63
C ASP A 124 12.39 -9.74 0.59
N VAL A 125 13.37 -8.84 0.54
CA VAL A 125 14.54 -8.97 -0.33
C VAL A 125 15.28 -10.28 -0.04
N THR A 126 15.51 -10.60 1.23
CA THR A 126 16.19 -11.84 1.63
C THR A 126 15.44 -13.08 1.15
N TYR A 127 14.11 -13.08 1.29
CA TYR A 127 13.26 -14.17 0.80
C TYR A 127 13.31 -14.30 -0.72
N VAL A 128 13.12 -13.19 -1.45
CA VAL A 128 13.16 -13.17 -2.92
C VAL A 128 14.52 -13.62 -3.47
N ILE A 129 15.64 -13.16 -2.89
CA ILE A 129 16.98 -13.56 -3.32
C ILE A 129 17.22 -15.06 -3.11
N LYS A 130 16.66 -15.65 -2.03
CA LYS A 130 16.73 -17.09 -1.82
C LYS A 130 16.01 -17.84 -2.96
N GLN A 131 14.78 -17.43 -3.28
CA GLN A 131 14.00 -18.05 -4.36
C GLN A 131 14.66 -17.87 -5.74
N LEU A 132 15.24 -16.70 -5.99
CA LEU A 132 16.00 -16.42 -7.21
C LEU A 132 17.19 -17.38 -7.36
N LYS A 133 17.97 -17.57 -6.29
CA LYS A 133 19.10 -18.51 -6.32
C LYS A 133 18.64 -19.93 -6.63
N GLU A 134 17.59 -20.40 -5.97
CA GLU A 134 17.02 -21.74 -6.19
C GLU A 134 16.59 -21.94 -7.66
N GLN A 135 15.85 -20.98 -8.24
CA GLN A 135 15.46 -21.03 -9.65
C GLN A 135 16.66 -20.97 -10.61
N PHE A 136 17.66 -20.13 -10.30
CA PHE A 136 18.87 -20.01 -11.13
C PHE A 136 19.67 -21.31 -11.16
N PHE A 137 19.86 -21.98 -10.01
CA PHE A 137 20.58 -23.25 -9.96
C PHE A 137 19.83 -24.39 -10.68
N GLN A 138 18.51 -24.49 -10.51
CA GLN A 138 17.69 -25.46 -11.25
C GLN A 138 17.79 -25.27 -12.77
N SER A 139 17.80 -24.01 -13.24
CA SER A 139 17.93 -23.70 -14.66
C SER A 139 19.29 -24.10 -15.26
N LYS A 140 20.34 -24.21 -14.43
CA LYS A 140 21.68 -24.66 -14.84
C LYS A 140 21.79 -26.17 -14.92
N GLU A 141 21.12 -26.92 -14.04
CA GLU A 141 21.13 -28.39 -14.06
C GLU A 141 20.35 -28.96 -15.25
N LEU A 142 19.44 -28.17 -15.83
CA LEU A 142 18.63 -28.52 -17.01
C LEU A 142 19.30 -28.17 -18.35
N ARG A 143 20.51 -27.59 -18.35
CA ARG A 143 21.30 -27.23 -19.53
C ARG A 143 22.58 -28.05 -19.60
#